data_AF-A0A958FLK5-F1
#
_entry.id   AF-A0A958FLK5-F1
#
_cell.length_a   1.000
_cell.length_b   1.000
_cell.length_c   1.000
_cell.angle_alpha   90.00
_cell.angle_beta   90.00
_cell.angle_gamma   90.00
#
_symmetry.space_group_name_H-M   'P 1'
#
loop_
_entity.id
_entity.type
_entity.pdbx_description
1 polymer ?
#
loop_
_entity_poly.entity_id
_entity_poly.type
_entity_poly.pdbx_seq_one_letter_code
_entity_poly.pdbx_strand_id
1 'polypeptide(L)'
;YHSEEFNEPFDGITYAVIISMGFATFENIFYVYRGGLEIAFLRMLTAVPAHAIFGVMMGFFVGLAKFRRHSATLRWTGLLAAVFFHGAYDFFLFQEIYPMLTYGALLVLLVGLLLSLWGMRVLSNLSPFKEAENPLARKNEMEG
;
A
#
# COMPACT_ATOMS: atom_id res chain seq x y z
N TYR A 1 15.09 -4.74 -2.95
CA TYR A 1 15.33 -4.94 -1.50
C TYR A 1 16.77 -4.60 -1.10
N HIS A 2 17.80 -5.22 -1.69
CA HIS A 2 19.22 -4.91 -1.43
C HIS A 2 19.79 -3.71 -2.20
N SER A 3 18.94 -2.79 -2.66
CA SER A 3 19.38 -1.59 -3.38
C SER A 3 19.84 -0.52 -2.40
N GLU A 4 20.86 0.24 -2.80
CA GLU A 4 21.34 1.45 -2.11
C GLU A 4 20.29 2.57 -2.13
N GLU A 5 19.43 2.59 -3.15
CA GLU A 5 18.32 3.55 -3.29
C GLU A 5 17.18 3.30 -2.29
N PHE A 6 17.10 2.10 -1.72
CA PHE A 6 16.16 1.82 -0.64
C PHE A 6 16.84 2.13 0.70
N ASN A 7 16.98 3.40 1.02
CA ASN A 7 17.74 3.86 2.18
C ASN A 7 16.85 4.40 3.31
N GLU A 8 15.54 4.53 3.10
CA GLU A 8 14.58 4.86 4.16
C GLU A 8 13.35 3.93 4.20
N PRO A 9 12.65 3.84 5.35
CA PRO A 9 11.48 2.95 5.45
C PRO A 9 10.40 3.24 4.41
N PHE A 10 10.18 4.50 4.06
CA PHE A 10 9.13 4.92 3.13
C PHE A 10 9.33 4.36 1.71
N ASP A 11 10.57 4.10 1.29
CA ASP A 11 10.87 3.48 -0.01
C ASP A 11 10.19 2.11 -0.17
N GLY A 12 9.98 1.39 0.93
CA GLY A 12 9.23 0.14 0.93
C GLY A 12 7.82 0.33 0.37
N ILE A 13 7.16 1.44 0.71
CA ILE A 13 5.87 1.85 0.17
C ILE A 13 6.00 2.21 -1.31
N THR A 14 6.96 3.06 -1.68
CA THR A 14 7.18 3.50 -3.06
C THR A 14 7.35 2.31 -4.01
N TYR A 15 8.28 1.39 -3.70
CA TYR A 15 8.53 0.23 -4.56
C TYR A 15 7.35 -0.74 -4.61
N ALA A 16 6.67 -0.97 -3.48
CA ALA A 16 5.52 -1.86 -3.44
C ALA A 16 4.34 -1.30 -4.27
N VAL A 17 4.09 0.01 -4.20
CA VAL A 17 3.06 0.68 -5.00
C VAL A 17 3.41 0.60 -6.48
N ILE A 18 4.66 0.86 -6.89
CA ILE A 18 5.07 0.73 -8.31
C ILE A 18 4.76 -0.68 -8.85
N ILE A 19 5.14 -1.72 -8.09
CA ILE A 19 4.87 -3.11 -8.46
C ILE A 19 3.36 -3.37 -8.53
N SER A 20 2.61 -2.96 -7.50
CA SER A 20 1.16 -3.13 -7.42
C SER A 20 0.43 -2.44 -8.58
N MET A 21 0.81 -1.21 -8.91
CA MET A 21 0.22 -0.46 -10.02
C MET A 21 0.54 -1.06 -11.40
N GLY A 22 1.73 -1.64 -11.57
CA GLY A 22 2.06 -2.44 -12.76
C GLY A 22 1.13 -3.64 -12.92
N PHE A 23 0.90 -4.38 -11.83
CA PHE A 23 -0.06 -5.50 -11.80
C PHE A 23 -1.49 -5.05 -12.06
N ALA A 24 -1.94 -3.97 -11.41
CA ALA A 24 -3.26 -3.38 -11.57
C ALA A 24 -3.53 -2.98 -13.03
N THR A 25 -2.51 -2.44 -13.71
CA THR A 25 -2.60 -2.07 -15.13
C THR A 25 -2.86 -3.29 -15.99
N PHE A 26 -2.07 -4.36 -15.81
CA PHE A 26 -2.24 -5.61 -16.54
C PHE A 26 -3.63 -6.23 -16.29
N GLU A 27 -4.05 -6.30 -15.02
CA GLU A 27 -5.35 -6.82 -14.65
C GLU A 27 -6.48 -5.98 -15.27
N ASN A 28 -6.38 -4.66 -15.21
CA ASN A 28 -7.40 -3.76 -15.76
C ASN A 28 -7.56 -3.94 -17.27
N ILE A 29 -6.47 -4.08 -18.03
CA ILE A 29 -6.52 -4.36 -19.48
C ILE A 29 -7.30 -5.65 -19.75
N PHE A 30 -7.03 -6.71 -18.98
CA PHE A 30 -7.69 -8.01 -19.17
C PHE A 30 -9.20 -7.96 -18.87
N TYR A 31 -9.61 -7.26 -17.81
CA TYR A 31 -11.02 -7.08 -17.49
C TYR A 31 -11.75 -6.23 -18.54
N VAL A 32 -11.13 -5.15 -19.01
CA VAL A 32 -11.72 -4.29 -20.05
C VAL A 32 -11.84 -5.03 -21.39
N TYR A 33 -10.84 -5.83 -21.74
CA TYR A 33 -10.90 -6.68 -22.93
C TYR A 33 -12.11 -7.63 -22.91
N ARG A 34 -12.53 -8.10 -21.72
CA ARG A 34 -13.68 -8.99 -21.54
C ARG A 34 -15.02 -8.27 -21.36
N GLY A 35 -15.02 -7.12 -20.71
CA GLY A 35 -16.23 -6.46 -20.21
C GLY A 35 -16.52 -5.06 -20.78
N GLY A 36 -15.66 -4.55 -21.67
CA GLY A 36 -15.86 -3.26 -22.32
C GLY A 36 -15.57 -2.04 -21.44
N LEU A 37 -15.98 -0.87 -21.93
CA LEU A 37 -15.65 0.43 -21.31
C LEU A 37 -16.37 0.68 -19.97
N GLU A 38 -17.55 0.12 -19.76
CA GLU A 38 -18.28 0.27 -18.49
C GLU A 38 -17.49 -0.33 -17.32
N ILE A 39 -16.94 -1.53 -17.52
CA ILE A 39 -16.04 -2.18 -16.56
C ILE A 39 -14.76 -1.34 -16.36
N ALA A 40 -14.26 -0.68 -17.40
CA ALA A 40 -13.11 0.21 -17.29
C ALA A 40 -13.36 1.36 -16.30
N PHE A 41 -14.51 2.02 -16.41
CA PHE A 41 -14.89 3.13 -15.52
C PHE A 41 -15.07 2.68 -14.07
N LEU A 42 -15.75 1.55 -13.86
CA LEU A 42 -15.93 0.98 -12.52
C LEU A 42 -14.57 0.67 -11.89
N ARG A 43 -13.69 -0.04 -12.60
CA ARG A 43 -12.37 -0.43 -12.08
C ARG A 43 -11.44 0.76 -11.84
N MET A 44 -11.54 1.81 -12.65
CA MET A 44 -10.79 3.05 -12.43
C MET A 44 -11.11 3.68 -11.07
N LEU A 45 -12.37 3.60 -10.62
CA LEU A 45 -12.82 4.20 -9.36
C LEU A 45 -12.68 3.25 -8.15
N THR A 46 -12.57 1.94 -8.38
CA THR A 46 -12.57 0.95 -7.30
C THR A 46 -11.28 0.13 -7.26
N ALA A 47 -11.08 -0.75 -8.25
CA ALA A 47 -9.97 -1.72 -8.26
C ALA A 47 -8.59 -1.04 -8.33
N VAL A 48 -8.44 0.02 -9.14
CA VAL A 48 -7.17 0.73 -9.27
C VAL A 48 -6.77 1.42 -7.96
N PRO A 49 -7.65 2.19 -7.27
CA PRO A 49 -7.40 2.63 -5.90
C PRO A 49 -7.15 1.49 -4.90
N ALA A 50 -7.87 0.37 -5.02
CA ALA A 50 -7.66 -0.81 -4.17
C ALA A 50 -6.21 -1.29 -4.24
N HIS A 51 -5.68 -1.49 -5.45
CA HIS A 51 -4.30 -1.92 -5.68
C HIS A 51 -3.27 -0.94 -5.12
N ALA A 52 -3.52 0.36 -5.25
CA ALA A 52 -2.65 1.37 -4.65
C ALA A 52 -2.65 1.25 -3.11
N ILE A 53 -3.84 1.16 -2.50
CA ILE A 53 -4.00 1.04 -1.04
C ILE A 53 -3.32 -0.23 -0.52
N PHE A 54 -3.56 -1.38 -1.15
CA PHE A 54 -2.99 -2.66 -0.71
C PHE A 54 -1.48 -2.74 -0.98
N GLY A 55 -1.01 -2.07 -2.04
CA GLY A 55 0.41 -1.86 -2.30
C GLY A 55 1.08 -1.06 -1.18
N VAL A 56 0.44 0.02 -0.69
CA VAL A 56 0.91 0.77 0.48
C VAL A 56 0.95 -0.11 1.73
N MET A 57 -0.09 -0.92 1.98
CA MET A 57 -0.12 -1.82 3.13
C MET A 57 1.03 -2.83 3.10
N MET A 58 1.25 -3.51 1.97
CA MET A 58 2.38 -4.44 1.82
C MET A 58 3.71 -3.71 1.99
N GLY A 59 3.85 -2.56 1.34
CA GLY A 59 5.05 -1.73 1.36
C GLY A 59 5.41 -1.21 2.74
N PHE A 60 4.42 -0.93 3.59
CA PHE A 60 4.62 -0.56 4.98
C PHE A 60 5.44 -1.62 5.74
N PHE A 61 5.03 -2.88 5.64
CA PHE A 61 5.72 -3.97 6.32
C PHE A 61 7.06 -4.31 5.67
N VAL A 62 7.18 -4.21 4.34
CA VAL A 62 8.45 -4.39 3.63
C VAL A 62 9.46 -3.30 4.02
N GLY A 63 9.00 -2.05 4.14
CA GLY A 63 9.76 -0.92 4.69
C GLY A 63 10.31 -1.24 6.07
N LEU A 64 9.43 -1.59 7.02
CA LEU A 64 9.85 -1.98 8.37
C LEU A 64 10.79 -3.18 8.40
N ALA A 65 10.57 -4.18 7.53
CA ALA A 65 11.38 -5.39 7.48
C ALA A 65 12.84 -5.11 7.15
N LYS A 66 13.13 -4.09 6.34
CA LYS A 66 14.51 -3.74 5.96
C LYS A 66 15.32 -3.22 7.15
N PHE A 67 14.69 -2.49 8.06
CA PHE A 67 15.36 -1.80 9.18
C PHE A 67 15.17 -2.49 10.54
N ARG A 68 14.58 -3.69 10.59
CA ARG A 68 14.33 -4.45 11.83
C ARG A 68 14.88 -5.88 11.76
N ARG A 69 15.25 -6.44 12.93
CA ARG A 69 15.81 -7.80 13.05
C ARG A 69 14.85 -8.92 12.59
N HIS A 70 13.55 -8.74 12.74
CA HIS A 70 12.52 -9.74 12.35
C HIS A 70 12.02 -9.55 10.91
N SER A 71 12.94 -9.47 9.95
CA SER A 71 12.66 -9.09 8.56
C SER A 71 11.82 -10.11 7.78
N ALA A 72 11.92 -11.41 8.09
CA ALA A 72 11.10 -12.45 7.45
C ALA A 72 9.64 -12.37 7.89
N THR A 73 9.37 -12.34 9.19
CA THR A 73 8.01 -12.27 9.75
C THR A 73 7.27 -11.05 9.21
N LEU A 74 7.90 -9.87 9.22
CA LEU A 74 7.28 -8.64 8.72
C LEU A 74 6.91 -8.73 7.24
N ARG A 75 7.80 -9.27 6.38
CA ARG A 75 7.50 -9.47 4.95
C ARG A 75 6.29 -10.39 4.75
N TRP A 76 6.22 -11.49 5.49
CA TRP A 76 5.08 -12.41 5.43
C TRP A 76 3.80 -11.76 5.94
N THR A 77 3.86 -11.01 7.04
CA THR A 77 2.70 -10.26 7.55
C THR A 77 2.18 -9.26 6.52
N GLY A 78 3.07 -8.52 5.84
CA GLY A 78 2.68 -7.59 4.79
C GLY A 78 2.02 -8.26 3.59
N LEU A 79 2.59 -9.37 3.13
CA LEU A 79 2.01 -10.17 2.04
C LEU A 79 0.63 -10.70 2.43
N LEU A 80 0.51 -11.32 3.60
CA LEU A 80 -0.76 -11.88 4.07
C LEU A 80 -1.82 -10.79 4.28
N ALA A 81 -1.44 -9.62 4.80
CA ALA A 81 -2.34 -8.49 4.93
C ALA A 81 -2.85 -8.02 3.56
N ALA A 82 -1.97 -7.84 2.58
CA ALA A 82 -2.38 -7.43 1.24
C ALA A 82 -3.29 -8.47 0.55
N VAL A 83 -2.95 -9.76 0.65
CA VAL A 83 -3.76 -10.86 0.11
C VAL A 83 -5.13 -10.91 0.79
N PHE A 84 -5.19 -10.73 2.12
CA PHE A 84 -6.45 -10.73 2.86
C PHE A 84 -7.35 -9.56 2.42
N PHE A 85 -6.81 -8.34 2.35
CA PHE A 85 -7.61 -7.18 1.94
C PHE A 85 -8.03 -7.23 0.47
N HIS A 86 -7.17 -7.70 -0.43
CA HIS A 86 -7.52 -7.94 -1.82
C HIS A 86 -8.61 -9.01 -1.96
N GLY A 87 -8.46 -10.15 -1.29
CA GLY A 87 -9.45 -11.22 -1.29
C GLY A 87 -10.78 -10.79 -0.69
N ALA A 88 -10.77 -9.98 0.39
CA ALA A 88 -11.97 -9.41 0.97
C ALA A 88 -12.67 -8.45 0.01
N TYR A 89 -11.91 -7.58 -0.67
CA TYR A 89 -12.43 -6.68 -1.69
C TYR A 89 -13.12 -7.45 -2.83
N ASP A 90 -12.44 -8.45 -3.41
CA ASP A 90 -12.99 -9.29 -4.48
C ASP A 90 -14.22 -10.06 -4.01
N PHE A 91 -14.18 -10.63 -2.80
CA PHE A 91 -15.29 -11.38 -2.22
C PHE A 91 -16.57 -10.54 -2.17
N PHE A 92 -16.48 -9.29 -1.71
CA PHE A 92 -17.64 -8.40 -1.66
C PHE A 92 -18.04 -7.89 -3.04
N LEU A 93 -17.09 -7.63 -3.93
CA LEU A 93 -17.37 -7.09 -5.27
C LEU A 93 -18.10 -8.09 -6.17
N PHE A 94 -17.78 -9.38 -6.07
CA PHE A 94 -18.35 -10.44 -6.92
C PHE A 94 -19.57 -11.14 -6.32
N GLN A 95 -20.26 -10.54 -5.34
CA GLN A 95 -21.50 -11.09 -4.81
C GLN A 95 -22.68 -10.90 -5.76
N GLU A 96 -23.13 -11.99 -6.39
CA GLU A 96 -24.33 -11.99 -7.25
C GLU A 96 -25.62 -12.28 -6.46
N ILE A 97 -25.54 -13.08 -5.38
CA ILE A 97 -26.71 -13.53 -4.61
C ILE A 97 -27.26 -12.40 -3.72
N TYR A 98 -26.37 -11.62 -3.10
CA TYR A 98 -26.73 -10.53 -2.20
C TYR A 98 -26.04 -9.23 -2.66
N PRO A 99 -26.59 -8.51 -3.65
CA PRO A 99 -25.94 -7.33 -4.25
C PRO A 99 -25.63 -6.19 -3.25
N MET A 100 -26.35 -6.14 -2.12
CA MET A 100 -26.06 -5.17 -1.06
C MET A 100 -24.68 -5.40 -0.40
N LEU A 101 -24.13 -6.61 -0.50
CA LEU A 101 -22.78 -6.91 0.01
C LEU A 101 -21.67 -6.20 -0.77
N THR A 102 -21.94 -5.70 -1.98
CA THR A 102 -20.98 -4.89 -2.76
C THR A 102 -20.57 -3.61 -2.03
N TYR A 103 -21.43 -3.05 -1.16
CA TYR A 103 -21.05 -1.93 -0.28
C TYR A 103 -19.95 -2.30 0.72
N GLY A 104 -19.79 -3.61 1.01
CA GLY A 104 -18.66 -4.13 1.78
C GLY A 104 -17.31 -3.89 1.11
N ALA A 105 -17.23 -3.88 -0.23
CA ALA A 105 -16.00 -3.56 -0.95
C ALA A 105 -15.57 -2.10 -0.70
N LEU A 106 -16.54 -1.17 -0.61
CA LEU A 106 -16.27 0.22 -0.24
C LEU A 106 -15.79 0.35 1.21
N LEU A 107 -16.34 -0.46 2.12
CA LEU A 107 -15.88 -0.52 3.50
C LEU A 107 -14.43 -1.03 3.59
N VAL A 108 -14.09 -2.09 2.85
CA VAL A 108 -12.71 -2.61 2.76
C VAL A 108 -11.76 -1.53 2.23
N LEU A 109 -12.16 -0.81 1.17
CA LEU A 109 -11.38 0.32 0.65
C LEU A 109 -11.20 1.44 1.67
N LEU A 110 -12.25 1.82 2.39
CA LEU A 110 -12.18 2.87 3.40
C LEU A 110 -11.26 2.48 4.56
N VAL A 111 -11.41 1.26 5.10
CA VAL A 111 -10.56 0.76 6.18
C VAL A 111 -9.11 0.65 5.70
N GLY A 112 -8.89 0.08 4.52
CA GLY A 112 -7.56 -0.02 3.90
C GLY A 112 -6.92 1.36 3.71
N LEU A 113 -7.68 2.35 3.22
CA LEU A 113 -7.21 3.72 3.05
C LEU A 113 -6.78 4.33 4.38
N LEU A 114 -7.59 4.20 5.43
CA LEU A 114 -7.26 4.73 6.75
C LEU A 114 -5.99 4.09 7.32
N LEU A 115 -5.86 2.77 7.19
CA LEU A 115 -4.65 2.03 7.61
C LEU A 115 -3.42 2.45 6.80
N SER A 116 -3.56 2.62 5.49
CA SER A 116 -2.48 3.05 4.59
C SER A 116 -2.04 4.49 4.87
N LEU A 117 -2.98 5.42 5.08
CA LEU A 117 -2.68 6.79 5.48
C LEU A 117 -1.95 6.84 6.83
N TRP A 118 -2.41 6.03 7.79
CA TRP A 118 -1.75 5.89 9.08
C TRP A 118 -0.34 5.30 8.92
N GLY A 119 -0.17 4.22 8.16
CA GLY A 119 1.11 3.56 7.91
C GLY A 119 2.13 4.47 7.22
N MET A 120 1.69 5.25 6.21
CA MET A 120 2.53 6.26 5.55
C MET A 120 3.04 7.31 6.53
N ARG A 121 2.18 7.82 7.43
CA ARG A 121 2.59 8.78 8.47
C ARG A 121 3.61 8.16 9.42
N VAL A 122 3.40 6.92 9.82
CA VAL A 122 4.34 6.20 10.71
C VAL A 122 5.71 6.06 10.04
N LEU A 123 5.79 5.59 8.79
CA LEU A 123 7.08 5.43 8.11
C LEU A 123 7.76 6.75 7.79
N SER A 124 6.99 7.77 7.41
CA SER A 124 7.53 9.13 7.21
C SER A 124 8.16 9.69 8.48
N ASN A 125 7.61 9.38 9.66
CA ASN A 125 8.19 9.77 10.94
C ASN A 125 9.44 8.98 11.33
N LEU A 126 9.65 7.79 10.72
CA LEU A 126 10.84 6.97 10.94
C LEU A 126 11.95 7.27 9.92
N SER A 127 11.77 8.26 9.05
CA SER A 127 12.79 8.64 8.07
C SER A 127 14.04 9.18 8.77
N PRO A 128 15.23 8.62 8.51
CA PRO A 128 16.49 9.10 9.10
C PRO A 128 16.83 10.52 8.62
N PHE A 129 16.25 10.99 7.52
CA PHE A 129 16.48 12.32 6.96
C PHE A 129 15.68 13.42 7.68
N LYS A 130 14.64 13.04 8.43
CA LYS A 130 13.76 14.00 9.12
C LYS A 130 14.44 14.74 10.28
N GLU A 131 15.39 14.11 10.97
CA GLU A 131 16.20 14.76 12.01
C GLU A 131 17.34 15.59 11.42
N ALA A 132 17.95 15.11 10.33
CA ALA A 132 19.03 15.82 9.63
C ALA A 132 18.58 17.18 9.07
N GLU A 133 17.30 17.32 8.70
CA GLU A 133 16.72 18.56 8.19
C GLU A 133 16.18 19.51 9.28
N ASN A 134 16.20 19.15 10.58
CA ASN A 134 15.74 20.04 11.64
C ASN A 134 16.82 21.10 11.99
N PRO A 135 16.68 22.38 11.58
CA PRO A 135 17.71 23.40 11.80
C PRO A 135 17.92 23.71 13.30
N LEU A 136 16.94 23.43 14.17
CA LEU A 136 17.05 23.64 15.61
C LEU A 136 17.86 22.52 16.30
N ALA A 137 17.73 21.28 15.83
CA ALA A 137 18.52 20.16 16.35
C ALA A 137 20.01 20.32 16.00
N ARG A 138 20.29 20.71 14.74
CA ARG A 138 21.66 20.95 14.25
C ARG A 138 22.35 22.11 14.98
N LYS A 139 21.59 23.12 15.42
CA LYS A 139 22.12 24.26 16.16
C LYS A 139 22.53 23.88 17.60
N ASN A 140 21.73 23.03 18.26
CA ASN A 140 22.03 22.57 19.62
C ASN A 140 23.24 21.61 19.68
N GLU A 141 23.51 20.85 18.62
CA GLU A 141 24.72 20.00 18.53
C GLU A 141 26.00 20.78 18.23
N MET A 142 25.91 21.96 17.60
CA MET A 142 27.08 22.82 17.35
C MET A 142 27.40 23.77 18.50
N GLU A 143 26.49 23.93 19.46
CA GLU A 143 26.63 24.82 20.63
C GLU A 143 26.97 24.07 21.94
N GLY A 144 27.14 22.73 21.89
CA GLY A 144 27.52 21.87 23.03
C GLY A 144 28.88 21.20 22.84
#